data_AF-A0A1M7UM27-F1
#
_entry.id   AF-A0A1M7UM27-F1
#
_cell.length_a   1.000
_cell.length_b   1.000
_cell.length_c   1.000
_cell.angle_alpha   90.00
_cell.angle_beta   90.00
_cell.angle_gamma   90.00
#
_symmetry.space_group_name_H-M   'P 1'
#
loop_
_entity.id
_entity.type
_entity.pdbx_description
1 polymer ?
#
loop_
_entity_poly.entity_id
_entity_poly.type
_entity_poly.pdbx_seq_one_letter_code
_entity_poly.pdbx_strand_id
1 'polypeptide(L)' 'MRKFDASTVAIMRQAMNEVVADRRFLVRQSVTPLEVAEHILKQAASGERDLNRLKSSAFEKLATAA' A
#
# COMPACT_ATOMS: atom_id res chain seq x y z
N MET A 1 -2.55 17.44 11.89
CA MET A 1 -2.86 16.15 11.26
C MET A 1 -3.86 16.42 10.14
N ARG A 2 -3.45 16.36 8.86
CA ARG A 2 -4.41 16.47 7.75
C ARG A 2 -5.32 15.25 7.83
N LYS A 3 -6.63 15.45 7.96
CA LYS A 3 -7.60 14.36 7.93
C LYS A 3 -7.72 13.86 6.49
N PHE A 4 -7.60 12.55 6.28
CA PHE A 4 -7.96 11.95 5.01
C PHE A 4 -9.48 11.98 4.86
N ASP A 5 -9.96 12.37 3.69
CA ASP A 5 -11.38 12.26 3.35
C ASP A 5 -11.76 10.79 3.11
N ALA A 6 -13.07 10.53 3.05
CA ALA A 6 -13.61 9.18 2.92
C ALA A 6 -13.17 8.50 1.61
N SER A 7 -13.03 9.27 0.51
CA SER A 7 -12.56 8.75 -0.77
C SER A 7 -11.09 8.31 -0.70
N THR A 8 -10.23 9.10 -0.05
CA THR A 8 -8.83 8.73 0.15
C THR A 8 -8.71 7.46 1.00
N VAL A 9 -9.49 7.35 2.08
CA VAL A 9 -9.51 6.13 2.91
C VAL A 9 -10.01 4.91 2.13
N ALA A 10 -11.01 5.07 1.27
CA ALA A 10 -11.52 3.99 0.42
C ALA A 10 -10.43 3.48 -0.55
N ILE A 11 -9.69 4.39 -1.18
CA ILE A 11 -8.59 4.05 -2.09
C ILE A 11 -7.47 3.32 -1.34
N MET A 12 -7.08 3.79 -0.16
CA MET A 12 -6.06 3.11 0.66
C MET A 12 -6.48 1.70 1.05
N ARG A 13 -7.74 1.53 1.49
CA ARG A 13 -8.30 0.22 1.85
C ARG A 13 -8.28 -0.73 0.65
N GLN A 14 -8.68 -0.23 -0.52
CA GLN A 14 -8.65 -1.00 -1.74
C GLN A 14 -7.23 -1.42 -2.13
N ALA A 15 -6.29 -0.47 -2.11
CA ALA A 15 -4.87 -0.74 -2.38
C ALA A 15 -4.33 -1.82 -1.45
N MET A 16 -4.61 -1.72 -0.15
CA MET A 16 -4.17 -2.70 0.85
C MET A 16 -4.74 -4.10 0.57
N ASN A 17 -6.06 -4.20 0.34
CA ASN A 17 -6.72 -5.47 0.05
C ASN A 17 -6.16 -6.14 -1.22
N GLU A 18 -5.92 -5.36 -2.27
CA GLU A 18 -5.39 -5.89 -3.52
C GLU A 18 -3.92 -6.33 -3.40
N VAL A 19 -3.10 -5.61 -2.64
CA VAL A 19 -1.68 -5.97 -2.46
C VAL A 19 -1.53 -7.23 -1.60
N VAL A 20 -2.27 -7.37 -0.49
CA VAL A 20 -2.14 -8.54 0.39
C VAL A 20 -2.72 -9.82 -0.21
N ALA A 21 -3.65 -9.69 -1.16
CA ALA A 21 -4.19 -10.82 -1.92
C ALA A 21 -3.29 -11.25 -3.09
N ASP A 22 -2.33 -10.41 -3.50
CA ASP A 22 -1.45 -10.70 -4.64
C ASP A 22 -0.40 -11.77 -4.30
N ARG A 23 -0.12 -12.65 -5.26
CA ARG A 23 0.87 -13.72 -5.12
C ARG A 23 2.24 -13.19 -4.71
N ARG A 24 2.66 -12.01 -5.19
CA ARG A 24 3.95 -11.39 -4.87
C ARG A 24 4.10 -11.07 -3.39
N PHE A 25 2.99 -10.79 -2.71
CA PHE A 25 2.95 -10.64 -1.27
C PHE A 25 3.00 -12.02 -0.59
N LEU A 26 2.15 -12.96 -1.02
CA LEU A 26 2.06 -14.30 -0.41
C LEU A 26 3.36 -15.11 -0.47
N VAL A 27 4.19 -14.92 -1.51
CA VAL A 27 5.51 -15.58 -1.60
C VAL A 27 6.58 -14.93 -0.73
N ARG A 28 6.36 -13.70 -0.25
CA ARG A 28 7.31 -12.95 0.56
C ARG A 28 6.94 -13.03 2.03
N GLN A 29 7.58 -13.96 2.73
CA GLN A 29 7.38 -14.14 4.17
C GLN A 29 8.04 -13.05 5.04
N SER A 30 8.96 -12.26 4.47
CA SER A 30 9.70 -11.21 5.18
C SER A 30 8.95 -9.89 5.34
N VAL A 31 7.82 -9.70 4.65
CA VAL A 31 7.06 -8.44 4.68
C VAL A 31 5.68 -8.68 5.26
N THR A 32 5.37 -7.94 6.31
CA THR A 32 4.08 -8.04 7.01
C THR A 32 2.99 -7.18 6.35
N PRO A 33 1.70 -7.52 6.52
CA PRO A 33 0.60 -6.66 6.06
C PRO A 33 0.65 -5.25 6.65
N LEU A 34 1.14 -5.11 7.90
CA LEU A 34 1.28 -3.82 8.56
C LEU A 34 2.32 -2.94 7.86
N GLU A 35 3.48 -3.49 7.49
CA GLU A 35 4.51 -2.74 6.76
C GLU A 35 4.02 -2.26 5.39
N VAL A 36 3.16 -3.04 4.74
CA VAL A 36 2.50 -2.64 3.49
C VAL A 36 1.52 -1.49 3.76
N ALA A 37 0.69 -1.60 4.79
CA ALA A 37 -0.26 -0.56 5.18
C ALA A 37 0.46 0.76 5.53
N GLU A 38 1.52 0.70 6.32
CA GLU A 38 2.34 1.85 6.67
C GLU A 38 2.97 2.52 5.45
N HIS A 39 3.43 1.72 4.48
CA HIS A 39 3.99 2.24 3.24
C HIS A 39 2.94 2.99 2.40
N ILE A 40 1.76 2.40 2.23
CA ILE A 40 0.63 3.03 1.52
C ILE A 40 0.23 4.34 2.22
N LEU A 41 0.16 4.34 3.55
CA LEU A 41 -0.16 5.54 4.34
C LEU A 41 0.90 6.64 4.19
N LYS A 42 2.18 6.29 4.14
CA LYS A 42 3.28 7.25 3.89
C LYS A 42 3.17 7.90 2.51
N GLN A 43 2.93 7.09 1.46
CA GLN A 43 2.73 7.61 0.10
C GLN A 43 1.53 8.57 0.04
N ALA A 44 0.41 8.19 0.65
CA ALA A 44 -0.75 9.06 0.68
C ALA A 44 -0.57 10.32 1.52
N ALA A 45 0.18 10.25 2.62
CA ALA A 45 0.57 11.44 3.39
C ALA A 45 1.45 12.40 2.57
N SER A 46 2.23 11.89 1.62
CA SER A 46 2.98 12.71 0.65
C SER A 46 2.13 13.28 -0.49
N GLY A 47 0.86 12.91 -0.57
CA GLY A 47 -0.12 13.46 -1.52
C GLY A 47 -0.54 12.52 -2.64
N GLU A 48 0.02 11.30 -2.69
CA GLU A 48 -0.40 10.28 -3.66
C GLU A 48 -1.83 9.80 -3.37
N ARG A 49 -2.67 9.77 -4.39
CA ARG A 49 -4.09 9.38 -4.28
C ARG A 49 -4.51 8.44 -5.40
N ASP A 50 -3.65 8.17 -6.37
CA ASP A 50 -3.92 7.22 -7.44
C ASP A 50 -3.73 5.79 -6.94
N LEU A 51 -4.76 4.97 -7.11
CA LEU A 51 -4.77 3.58 -6.68
C LEU A 51 -3.64 2.76 -7.31
N ASN A 52 -3.39 2.96 -8.61
CA ASN A 52 -2.39 2.18 -9.34
C ASN A 52 -0.98 2.57 -8.91
N ARG A 53 -0.72 3.85 -8.66
CA ARG A 53 0.56 4.31 -8.12
C ARG A 53 0.82 3.80 -6.71
N LEU A 54 -0.18 3.81 -5.83
CA LEU A 54 -0.06 3.24 -4.48
C LEU A 54 0.27 1.74 -4.53
N LYS A 55 -0.40 0.99 -5.40
CA LYS A 55 -0.12 -0.44 -5.63
C LYS A 55 1.28 -0.67 -6.18
N SER A 56 1.67 0.04 -7.25
CA SER A 56 2.99 -0.09 -7.86
C SER A 56 4.10 0.17 -6.84
N SER A 57 3.97 1.24 -6.06
CA SER A 57 4.94 1.55 -5.00
C SER A 57 5.00 0.48 -3.91
N ALA A 58 3.86 -0.10 -3.52
CA ALA A 58 3.84 -1.22 -2.57
C ALA A 58 4.50 -2.48 -3.15
N PHE A 59 4.30 -2.77 -4.44
CA PHE A 59 4.95 -3.88 -5.12
C PHE A 59 6.45 -3.66 -5.31
N GLU A 60 6.90 -2.42 -5.53
CA GLU A 60 8.32 -2.06 -5.53
C GLU A 60 8.95 -2.25 -4.15
N LYS A 61 8.28 -1.83 -3.08
CA LYS A 61 8.74 -2.11 -1.70
C LYS A 61 8.90 -3.62 -1.49
N LEU A 62 7.90 -4.41 -1.91
CA LEU A 62 8.02 -5.86 -1.88
C LEU A 62 9.28 -6.25 -2.67
N ALA A 63 9.44 -5.80 -3.92
CA ALA A 63 10.58 -6.11 -4.80
C ALA A 63 11.95 -5.93 -4.11
N THR A 64 12.10 -4.87 -3.33
CA THR A 64 13.34 -4.51 -2.62
C THR A 64 13.56 -5.24 -1.29
N ALA A 65 12.54 -5.90 -0.73
CA ALA A 65 12.62 -6.64 0.52
C ALA A 65 13.08 -8.11 0.35
N ALA A 66 13.68 -8.43 -0.81
CA ALA A 66 14.29 -9.72 -1.12
C ALA A 66 15.74 -9.79 -0.63
#